data_AF-A0A537S865-F1
#
_entry.id   AF-A0A537S865-F1
#
_cell.length_a   1.000
_cell.length_b   1.000
_cell.length_c   1.000
_cell.angle_alpha   90.00
_cell.angle_beta   90.00
_cell.angle_gamma   90.00
#
_symmetry.space_group_name_H-M   'P 1'
#
loop_
_entity.id
_entity.type
_entity.pdbx_description
1 polymer ?
#
loop_
_entity_poly.entity_id
_entity_poly.type
_entity_poly.pdbx_seq_one_letter_code
_entity_poly.pdbx_strand_id
1 'polypeptide(L)'
;MKKHLMQAASRGNAEAQFNLAMMCENGAADSRYPNQGNHSDAMRWLLAAATQGLPRAQIKLAEFYALEVETPGGSVKACGWYLIATANLEGIRLKEAQAAYRRLSDRLTPVQRDEAERFAEDWKPVGAALTEGLDLSGAAAGG
;
A
#
# COMPACT_ATOMS: atom_id res chain seq x y z
N MET A 1 11.17 17.15 -16.44
CA MET A 1 10.41 15.97 -15.98
C MET A 1 9.81 16.11 -14.57
N LYS A 2 10.54 16.53 -13.54
CA LYS A 2 10.04 16.59 -12.14
C LYS A 2 8.77 17.44 -11.91
N LYS A 3 8.63 18.59 -12.59
CA LYS A 3 7.49 19.52 -12.43
C LYS A 3 6.14 18.93 -12.84
N HIS A 4 6.08 18.23 -13.97
CA HIS A 4 4.86 17.59 -14.45
C HIS A 4 4.43 16.43 -13.53
N LEU A 5 5.40 15.67 -13.03
CA LEU A 5 5.15 14.57 -12.10
C LEU A 5 4.59 15.08 -10.78
N MET A 6 5.17 16.15 -10.22
CA MET A 6 4.66 16.81 -9.01
C MET A 6 3.24 17.33 -9.18
N GLN A 7 2.95 17.94 -10.33
CA GLN A 7 1.60 18.43 -10.63
C GLN A 7 0.59 17.30 -10.80
N ALA A 8 0.98 16.16 -11.38
CA ALA A 8 0.11 15.00 -11.49
C ALA A 8 -0.14 14.33 -10.13
N ALA A 9 0.88 14.20 -9.30
CA ALA A 9 0.75 13.63 -7.95
C ALA A 9 -0.07 14.51 -7.01
N SER A 10 0.07 15.84 -7.10
CA SER A 10 -0.75 16.78 -6.32
C SER A 10 -2.22 16.79 -6.74
N ARG A 11 -2.51 16.36 -7.98
CA ARG A 11 -3.87 16.12 -8.49
C ARG A 11 -4.41 14.73 -8.14
N GLY A 12 -3.70 13.95 -7.33
CA GLY A 12 -4.16 12.64 -6.88
C GLY A 12 -3.80 11.48 -7.81
N ASN A 13 -3.02 11.66 -8.87
CA ASN A 13 -2.72 10.53 -9.76
C ASN A 13 -1.83 9.48 -9.04
N ALA A 14 -2.38 8.29 -8.77
CA ALA A 14 -1.71 7.23 -8.00
C ALA A 14 -0.34 6.83 -8.60
N GLU A 15 -0.25 6.74 -9.91
CA GLU A 15 1.00 6.40 -10.62
C GLU A 15 2.06 7.49 -10.46
N ALA A 16 1.64 8.77 -10.54
CA ALA A 16 2.53 9.90 -10.33
C ALA A 16 2.99 10.00 -8.87
N GLN A 17 2.11 9.70 -7.91
CA GLN A 17 2.44 9.61 -6.48
C GLN A 17 3.46 8.49 -6.23
N PHE A 18 3.23 7.30 -6.77
CA PHE A 18 4.17 6.19 -6.68
C PHE A 18 5.53 6.54 -7.30
N ASN A 19 5.54 7.10 -8.51
CA ASN A 19 6.78 7.50 -9.17
C ASN A 19 7.52 8.60 -8.41
N LEU A 20 6.80 9.55 -7.78
CA LEU A 20 7.41 10.54 -6.90
C LEU A 20 8.03 9.91 -5.65
N ALA A 21 7.36 8.93 -5.05
CA ALA A 21 7.90 8.20 -3.90
C ALA A 21 9.21 7.49 -4.26
N MET A 22 9.24 6.78 -5.39
CA MET A 22 10.46 6.11 -5.87
C MET A 22 11.59 7.11 -6.18
N MET A 23 11.25 8.31 -6.66
CA MET A 23 12.24 9.37 -6.86
C MET A 23 12.79 9.92 -5.53
N CYS A 24 11.95 10.03 -4.50
CA CYS A 24 12.37 10.43 -3.15
C CYS A 24 13.27 9.38 -2.50
N GLU A 25 12.99 8.09 -2.70
CA GLU A 25 13.80 6.96 -2.21
C GLU A 25 15.16 6.89 -2.91
N ASN A 26 15.19 6.92 -4.25
CA ASN A 26 16.44 6.92 -5.02
C ASN A 26 17.29 8.16 -4.76
N GLY A 27 16.66 9.32 -4.54
CA GLY A 27 17.34 10.55 -4.15
C GLY A 27 17.94 10.51 -2.74
N ALA A 28 17.47 9.62 -1.87
CA ALA A 28 18.08 9.37 -0.56
C ALA A 28 19.31 8.45 -0.67
N ALA A 29 19.30 7.49 -1.61
CA ALA A 29 20.41 6.57 -1.86
C ALA A 29 21.62 7.22 -2.56
N ASP A 30 21.41 8.26 -3.38
CA ASP A 30 22.46 8.97 -4.14
C ASP A 30 22.92 10.28 -3.45
N SER A 31 22.39 10.59 -2.26
CA SER A 31 22.70 11.84 -1.59
C SER A 31 23.88 11.70 -0.63
N ARG A 32 24.97 12.41 -0.98
CA ARG A 32 26.05 12.85 -0.08
C ARG A 32 25.57 13.77 1.08
N TYR A 33 24.27 13.81 1.37
CA TYR A 33 23.64 14.60 2.42
C TYR A 33 22.59 13.75 3.15
N PRO A 34 22.97 13.00 4.20
CA PRO A 34 22.14 11.98 4.81
C PRO A 34 21.09 12.51 5.81
N ASN A 35 20.65 13.77 5.76
CA ASN A 35 20.00 14.35 6.94
C ASN A 35 18.88 15.40 6.75
N GLN A 36 18.08 15.35 5.67
CA GLN A 36 16.86 16.19 5.61
C GLN A 36 15.69 15.46 4.90
N GLY A 37 14.83 14.76 5.64
CA GLY A 37 13.38 14.67 5.37
C GLY A 37 12.78 13.58 4.44
N ASN A 38 13.54 12.71 3.77
CA ASN A 38 12.99 12.01 2.58
C ASN A 38 12.23 10.67 2.79
N HIS A 39 12.42 9.92 3.88
CA HIS A 39 11.64 8.68 4.09
C HIS A 39 10.16 8.99 4.39
N SER A 40 9.89 10.02 5.19
CA SER A 40 8.52 10.43 5.55
C SER A 40 7.73 10.90 4.32
N ASP A 41 8.39 11.59 3.38
CA ASP A 41 7.76 12.02 2.13
C ASP A 41 7.52 10.86 1.16
N ALA A 42 8.47 9.93 1.02
CA ALA A 42 8.28 8.74 0.20
C ALA A 42 7.13 7.87 0.73
N MET A 43 7.09 7.64 2.04
CA MET A 43 5.98 6.92 2.69
C MET A 43 4.65 7.63 2.49
N ARG A 44 4.60 8.97 2.59
CA ARG A 44 3.36 9.74 2.37
C ARG A 44 2.83 9.56 0.95
N TRP A 45 3.70 9.61 -0.05
CA TRP A 45 3.31 9.42 -1.44
C TRP A 45 2.94 7.97 -1.76
N LEU A 46 3.66 7.00 -1.19
CA LEU A 46 3.30 5.58 -1.28
C LEU A 46 1.94 5.30 -0.64
N LEU A 47 1.67 5.87 0.54
CA LEU A 47 0.39 5.73 1.23
C LEU A 47 -0.75 6.32 0.41
N ALA A 48 -0.55 7.51 -0.17
CA ALA A 48 -1.55 8.13 -1.05
C ALA A 48 -1.86 7.26 -2.28
N ALA A 49 -0.84 6.67 -2.91
CA ALA A 49 -1.03 5.77 -4.05
C ALA A 49 -1.68 4.44 -3.64
N ALA A 50 -1.29 3.87 -2.50
CA ALA A 50 -1.82 2.62 -1.98
C ALA A 50 -3.28 2.75 -1.50
N THR A 51 -3.65 3.93 -0.97
CA THR A 51 -5.03 4.30 -0.60
C THR A 51 -5.96 4.29 -1.82
N GLN A 52 -5.43 4.54 -3.02
CA GLN A 52 -6.16 4.48 -4.27
C GLN A 52 -6.17 3.07 -4.89
N GLY A 53 -5.62 2.07 -4.19
CA GLY A 53 -5.63 0.69 -4.64
C GLY A 53 -4.46 0.32 -5.56
N LEU A 54 -3.43 1.16 -5.71
CA LEU A 54 -2.30 0.85 -6.59
C LEU A 54 -1.48 -0.33 -6.04
N PRO A 55 -1.48 -1.52 -6.66
CA PRO A 55 -0.86 -2.71 -6.06
C PRO A 55 0.65 -2.60 -5.91
N ARG A 56 1.31 -1.86 -6.81
CA ARG A 56 2.76 -1.59 -6.72
C ARG A 56 3.11 -0.74 -5.51
N ALA A 57 2.26 0.22 -5.14
CA ALA A 57 2.44 1.04 -3.95
C ALA A 57 2.19 0.23 -2.67
N GLN A 58 1.17 -0.64 -2.68
CA GLN A 58 0.89 -1.53 -1.55
C GLN A 58 2.04 -2.52 -1.30
N ILE A 59 2.60 -3.14 -2.35
CA ILE A 59 3.81 -3.97 -2.23
C ILE A 59 4.98 -3.16 -1.66
N LYS A 60 5.19 -1.93 -2.11
CA LYS A 60 6.30 -1.09 -1.61
C LYS A 60 6.13 -0.64 -0.17
N LEU A 61 4.90 -0.39 0.28
CA LEU A 61 4.64 -0.21 1.71
C LEU A 61 4.91 -1.48 2.51
N ALA A 62 4.52 -2.64 1.99
CA ALA A 62 4.80 -3.92 2.64
C ALA A 62 6.31 -4.15 2.77
N GLU A 63 7.08 -3.90 1.71
CA GLU A 63 8.54 -3.98 1.73
C GLU A 63 9.16 -2.97 2.71
N PHE A 64 8.65 -1.73 2.75
CA PHE A 64 9.14 -0.72 3.69
C PHE A 64 8.96 -1.16 5.15
N TYR A 65 7.76 -1.63 5.53
CA TYR A 65 7.51 -2.14 6.87
C TYR A 65 8.25 -3.46 7.14
N ALA A 66 8.55 -4.25 6.11
CA ALA A 66 9.37 -5.45 6.23
C ALA A 66 10.86 -5.13 6.47
N LEU A 67 11.33 -3.91 6.19
CA LEU A 67 12.67 -3.48 6.61
C LEU A 67 12.70 -3.15 8.11
N GLU A 68 11.55 -2.81 8.71
CA GLU A 68 11.40 -2.57 10.15
C GLU A 68 11.18 -3.86 10.96
N VAL A 69 11.54 -5.04 10.41
CA VAL A 69 11.30 -6.39 10.99
C VAL A 69 11.93 -6.63 12.37
N GLU A 70 12.88 -5.78 12.80
CA GLU A 70 13.36 -5.79 14.18
C GLU A 70 12.28 -5.40 15.20
N THR A 71 11.16 -4.84 14.73
CA THR A 71 9.98 -4.56 15.56
C THR A 71 8.82 -5.50 15.21
N PRO A 72 8.12 -6.06 16.23
CA PRO A 72 6.90 -6.83 16.01
C PRO A 72 5.84 -6.08 15.19
N GLY A 73 5.71 -4.77 15.38
CA GLY A 73 4.74 -3.93 14.67
C GLY A 73 5.04 -3.74 13.18
N GLY A 74 6.31 -3.71 12.77
CA GLY A 74 6.70 -3.64 11.36
C GLY A 74 6.28 -4.89 10.59
N SER A 75 6.54 -6.07 11.17
CA SER A 75 6.17 -7.35 10.53
C SER A 75 4.65 -7.52 10.37
N VAL A 76 3.85 -7.09 11.36
CA VAL A 76 2.38 -7.11 11.29
C VAL A 76 1.87 -6.21 10.16
N LYS A 77 2.35 -4.96 10.10
CA LYS A 77 1.97 -4.01 9.05
C LYS A 77 2.40 -4.48 7.65
N ALA A 78 3.60 -5.06 7.54
CA ALA A 78 4.09 -5.61 6.29
C ALA A 78 3.17 -6.74 5.78
N CYS A 79 2.82 -7.69 6.65
CA CYS A 79 1.88 -8.76 6.34
C CYS A 79 0.51 -8.20 5.89
N GLY A 80 -0.02 -7.22 6.62
CA GLY A 80 -1.29 -6.58 6.27
C GLY A 80 -1.27 -5.91 4.89
N TRP A 81 -0.21 -5.17 4.55
CA TRP A 81 -0.05 -4.59 3.22
C TRP A 81 0.10 -5.63 2.10
N TYR A 82 0.77 -6.75 2.38
CA TYR A 82 0.80 -7.86 1.41
C TYR A 82 -0.59 -8.47 1.19
N LEU A 83 -1.39 -8.66 2.24
CA LEU A 83 -2.77 -9.16 2.12
C LEU A 83 -3.60 -8.23 1.23
N ILE A 84 -3.58 -6.91 1.50
CA ILE A 84 -4.27 -5.90 0.68
C ILE A 84 -3.81 -5.98 -0.78
N ALA A 85 -2.51 -6.08 -1.02
CA ALA A 85 -1.96 -6.17 -2.37
C ALA A 85 -2.44 -7.41 -3.11
N THR A 86 -2.42 -8.57 -2.44
CA THR A 86 -2.80 -9.86 -3.06
C THR A 86 -4.25 -9.90 -3.55
N ALA A 87 -5.16 -9.10 -2.95
CA ALA A 87 -6.55 -9.02 -3.37
C ALA A 87 -6.74 -8.48 -4.81
N ASN A 88 -5.76 -7.70 -5.32
CA ASN A 88 -5.85 -7.03 -6.62
C ASN A 88 -4.67 -7.39 -7.56
N LEU A 89 -3.84 -8.37 -7.20
CA LEU A 89 -2.67 -8.78 -7.97
C LEU A 89 -2.94 -10.06 -8.76
N GLU A 90 -2.27 -10.16 -9.91
CA GLU A 90 -2.28 -11.36 -10.75
C GLU A 90 -0.85 -11.75 -11.17
N GLY A 91 -0.71 -12.99 -11.65
CA GLY A 91 0.52 -13.48 -12.27
C GLY A 91 1.73 -13.53 -11.33
N ILE A 92 2.89 -13.10 -11.82
CA ILE A 92 4.17 -13.17 -11.09
C ILE A 92 4.12 -12.29 -9.83
N ARG A 93 3.53 -11.10 -9.92
CA ARG A 93 3.46 -10.16 -8.78
C ARG A 93 2.62 -10.71 -7.63
N LEU A 94 1.53 -11.44 -7.92
CA LEU A 94 0.75 -12.13 -6.90
C LEU A 94 1.60 -13.18 -6.18
N LYS A 95 2.33 -14.01 -6.93
CA LYS A 95 3.19 -15.07 -6.37
C LYS A 95 4.31 -14.48 -5.50
N GLU A 96 4.91 -13.38 -5.93
CA GLU A 96 5.93 -12.66 -5.18
C GLU A 96 5.39 -12.13 -3.85
N ALA A 97 4.23 -11.45 -3.88
CA ALA A 97 3.57 -10.94 -2.69
C ALA A 97 3.18 -12.06 -1.71
N GLN A 98 2.61 -13.17 -2.21
CA GLN A 98 2.26 -14.33 -1.40
C GLN A 98 3.50 -15.00 -0.76
N ALA A 99 4.60 -15.11 -1.52
CA ALA A 99 5.83 -15.67 -1.00
C ALA A 99 6.46 -14.76 0.06
N ALA A 100 6.41 -13.44 -0.12
CA ALA A 100 6.89 -12.49 0.87
C ALA A 100 6.02 -12.51 2.15
N TYR A 101 4.70 -12.51 2.00
CA TYR A 101 3.76 -12.70 3.10
C TYR A 101 4.09 -13.96 3.90
N ARG A 102 4.21 -15.13 3.24
CA ARG A 102 4.49 -16.41 3.90
C ARG A 102 5.75 -16.35 4.76
N ARG A 103 6.85 -15.85 4.19
CA ARG A 103 8.15 -15.75 4.88
C ARG A 103 8.08 -14.88 6.14
N LEU A 104 7.30 -13.81 6.10
CA LEU A 104 7.11 -12.93 7.26
C LEU A 104 6.15 -13.55 8.27
N SER A 105 5.01 -14.09 7.82
CA SER A 105 3.99 -14.68 8.68
C SER A 105 4.50 -15.89 9.46
N ASP A 106 5.46 -16.64 8.92
CA ASP A 106 6.08 -17.79 9.61
C ASP A 106 6.76 -17.38 10.92
N ARG A 107 7.18 -16.12 11.04
CA ARG A 107 7.83 -15.55 12.23
C ARG A 107 6.85 -14.89 13.19
N LEU A 108 5.58 -14.74 12.79
CA LEU A 108 4.53 -14.12 13.60
C LEU A 108 3.80 -15.15 14.46
N THR A 109 3.38 -14.72 15.65
CA THR A 109 2.43 -15.47 16.48
C THR A 109 1.03 -15.46 15.87
N PRO A 110 0.12 -16.37 16.24
CA PRO A 110 -1.27 -16.33 15.78
C PRO A 110 -1.94 -14.97 16.00
N VAL A 111 -1.76 -14.37 17.19
CA VAL A 111 -2.32 -13.05 17.52
C VAL A 111 -1.83 -11.97 16.55
N GLN A 112 -0.54 -11.98 16.21
CA GLN A 112 0.03 -11.01 15.27
C GLN A 112 -0.42 -11.22 13.83
N ARG A 113 -0.76 -12.46 13.43
CA ARG A 113 -1.35 -12.73 12.12
C ARG A 113 -2.79 -12.21 12.07
N ASP A 114 -3.57 -12.47 13.11
CA ASP A 114 -4.92 -11.92 13.23
C ASP A 114 -4.91 -10.38 13.21
N GLU A 115 -3.91 -9.74 13.84
CA GLU A 115 -3.72 -8.28 13.76
C GLU A 115 -3.39 -7.81 12.33
N ALA A 116 -2.61 -8.57 11.57
CA ALA A 116 -2.30 -8.24 10.17
C ALA A 116 -3.52 -8.40 9.26
N GLU A 117 -4.34 -9.42 9.50
CA GLU A 117 -5.62 -9.63 8.81
C GLU A 117 -6.61 -8.51 9.12
N ARG A 118 -6.80 -8.17 10.40
CA ARG A 118 -7.64 -7.02 10.81
C ARG A 118 -7.15 -5.72 10.20
N PHE A 119 -5.84 -5.48 10.18
CA PHE A 119 -5.30 -4.31 9.50
C PHE A 119 -5.70 -4.27 8.02
N ALA A 120 -5.63 -5.41 7.33
CA ALA A 120 -5.98 -5.50 5.91
C ALA A 120 -7.49 -5.30 5.67
N GLU A 121 -8.33 -5.80 6.57
CA GLU A 121 -9.79 -5.66 6.52
C GLU A 121 -10.24 -4.23 6.83
N ASP A 122 -9.67 -3.61 7.86
CA ASP A 122 -9.97 -2.23 8.27
C ASP A 122 -9.47 -1.22 7.23
N TRP A 123 -8.43 -1.58 6.47
CA TRP A 123 -7.88 -0.71 5.43
C TRP A 123 -8.75 -0.70 4.18
N LYS A 124 -9.67 0.27 4.12
CA LYS A 124 -10.52 0.49 2.94
C LYS A 124 -9.84 1.43 1.93
N PRO A 125 -9.49 0.97 0.72
CA PRO A 125 -9.08 1.89 -0.34
C PRO A 125 -10.26 2.79 -0.69
N VAL A 126 -10.00 4.07 -0.95
CA VAL A 126 -11.03 5.10 -1.22
C VAL A 126 -11.92 4.73 -2.43
N GLY A 127 -11.50 3.79 -3.28
CA GLY A 127 -12.28 3.27 -4.41
C GLY A 127 -13.23 2.11 -4.11
N ALA A 128 -13.13 1.40 -2.98
CA ALA A 128 -13.98 0.25 -2.67
C ALA A 128 -15.31 0.63 -1.98
N ALA A 129 -15.35 1.79 -1.31
CA ALA A 129 -16.53 2.24 -0.57
C ALA A 129 -17.73 2.67 -1.46
N LEU A 130 -17.58 2.74 -2.79
CA LEU A 130 -18.65 3.16 -3.70
C LEU A 130 -19.48 2.02 -4.27
N THR A 131 -19.13 0.74 -4.04
CA THR A 131 -19.89 -0.40 -4.57
C THR A 131 -20.76 -1.11 -3.54
N GLU A 132 -20.56 -0.87 -2.23
CA GLU A 132 -21.40 -1.47 -1.17
C GLU A 132 -22.63 -0.62 -0.77
N GLY A 133 -22.96 0.42 -1.57
CA GLY A 133 -24.06 1.34 -1.28
C GLY A 133 -25.21 1.38 -2.31
N LEU A 134 -25.20 0.52 -3.34
CA LEU A 134 -26.35 0.37 -4.25
C LEU A 134 -26.97 -1.02 -4.07
N ASP A 135 -27.67 -1.17 -2.94
CA ASP A 135 -28.80 -2.07 -2.86
C ASP A 135 -29.89 -1.56 -3.83
N LEU A 136 -29.93 -2.15 -5.03
CA LEU A 136 -31.06 -2.01 -5.96
C LEU A 136 -32.09 -3.13 -5.76
N SER A 137 -32.32 -3.56 -4.52
CA SER A 137 -33.51 -4.32 -4.18
C SER A 137 -34.66 -3.36 -3.83
N GLY A 138 -35.55 -3.17 -4.80
CA GLY A 138 -36.91 -2.70 -4.51
C GLY A 138 -37.28 -1.31 -5.03
N ALA A 139 -37.79 -1.27 -6.26
CA ALA A 139 -38.99 -0.49 -6.56
C ALA A 139 -39.60 -0.97 -7.89
N ALA A 140 -40.30 -2.10 -7.83
CA ALA A 140 -41.45 -2.33 -8.67
C ALA A 140 -42.66 -1.63 -8.03
N ALA A 141 -43.27 -0.69 -8.77
CA ALA A 141 -44.64 -0.14 -8.66
C ALA A 141 -44.58 1.21 -9.40
N GLY A 142 -45.32 1.50 -10.46
CA GLY A 142 -46.73 1.22 -10.73
C GLY A 142 -47.34 2.56 -11.19
N GLY A 143 -48.02 2.58 -12.33
CA GLY A 143 -48.64 3.78 -12.91
C GLY A 143 -48.63 3.76 -14.43
#